data_AF-A0A0B1SA15-F1
#
_entry.id   AF-A0A0B1SA15-F1
#
_cell.length_a   1.000
_cell.length_b   1.000
_cell.length_c   1.000
_cell.angle_alpha   90.00
_cell.angle_beta   90.00
_cell.angle_gamma   90.00
#
_symmetry.space_group_name_H-M   'P 1'
#
loop_
_entity.id
_entity.type
_entity.pdbx_description
1 polymer ?
#
loop_
_entity_poly.entity_id
_entity_poly.type
_entity_poly.pdbx_seq_one_letter_code
_entity_poly.pdbx_strand_id
1 'polypeptide(L)'
;MRSIKNKEAVDLQHPIQVFIANIINKTLFGFSYEYDKSERLMTTVFKLTKLFDDIQGYKLVFLAQMFPFLQHFPVIGYYARGQFEKVLDELKENIRDDVKRSLESYTVDQEPECFVQAYYQRMQTNPNLE
;
A
#
# COMPACT_ATOMS: atom_id res chain seq x y z
N MET A 1 27.77 -2.00 6.03
CA MET A 1 27.59 -0.53 5.98
C MET A 1 28.77 0.08 5.23
N ARG A 2 28.59 0.47 3.96
CA ARG A 2 29.63 1.18 3.21
C ARG A 2 29.78 2.60 3.79
N SER A 3 31.04 3.03 3.96
CA SER A 3 31.42 4.32 4.54
C SER A 3 30.65 5.48 3.91
N ILE A 4 29.84 6.18 4.72
CA ILE A 4 29.12 7.38 4.31
C ILE A 4 30.16 8.48 4.09
N LYS A 5 30.31 8.92 2.83
CA LYS A 5 31.29 9.92 2.39
C LYS A 5 31.11 11.29 3.05
N ASN A 6 29.93 11.60 3.59
CA ASN A 6 29.64 12.87 4.22
C ASN A 6 28.77 12.65 5.48
N LYS A 7 29.41 12.63 6.65
CA LYS A 7 28.79 12.30 7.94
C LYS A 7 27.92 13.42 8.51
N GLU A 8 27.98 14.62 7.94
CA GLU A 8 27.32 15.82 8.49
C GLU A 8 25.95 16.10 7.87
N ALA A 9 25.61 15.45 6.75
CA ALA A 9 24.31 15.57 6.08
C ALA A 9 23.74 14.17 5.79
N VAL A 10 23.57 13.37 6.85
CA VAL A 10 22.89 12.08 6.74
C VAL A 10 21.38 12.32 6.69
N ASP A 11 20.78 12.13 5.51
CA ASP A 11 19.33 12.08 5.38
C ASP A 11 18.81 10.77 6.00
N LEU A 12 18.23 10.87 7.19
CA LEU A 12 17.65 9.75 7.92
C LEU A 12 16.23 9.40 7.46
N GLN A 13 15.60 10.23 6.62
CA GLN A 13 14.21 10.02 6.21
C GLN A 13 14.04 8.68 5.49
N HIS A 14 14.89 8.42 4.49
CA HIS A 14 14.79 7.21 3.69
C HIS A 14 15.07 5.91 4.51
N PRO A 15 16.15 5.81 5.30
CA PRO A 15 16.36 4.68 6.20
C PRO A 15 15.20 4.41 7.17
N ILE A 16 14.62 5.45 7.76
CA ILE A 16 13.47 5.31 8.67
C ILE A 16 12.24 4.78 7.92
N GLN A 17 11.97 5.32 6.73
CA GLN A 17 10.84 4.86 5.91
C GLN A 17 10.99 3.39 5.51
N VAL A 18 12.18 2.96 5.06
CA VAL A 18 12.45 1.57 4.73
C VAL A 18 12.27 0.66 5.95
N PHE A 19 12.75 1.08 7.12
CA PHE A 19 12.60 0.31 8.36
C PHE A 19 11.13 0.10 8.74
N ILE A 20 10.34 1.18 8.80
CA ILE A 20 8.91 1.11 9.16
C ILE A 20 8.15 0.29 8.11
N ALA A 21 8.39 0.53 6.83
CA ALA A 21 7.73 -0.18 5.75
C ALA A 21 8.05 -1.69 5.79
N ASN A 22 9.25 -2.08 6.21
CA ASN A 22 9.61 -3.48 6.41
C ASN A 22 8.91 -4.13 7.60
N ILE A 23 8.69 -3.41 8.70
CA ILE A 23 7.89 -3.92 9.83
C ILE A 23 6.47 -4.22 9.33
N ILE A 24 5.85 -3.26 8.65
CA ILE A 24 4.51 -3.40 8.10
C ILE A 24 4.44 -4.59 7.13
N ASN A 25 5.39 -4.68 6.18
CA ASN A 25 5.41 -5.78 5.21
C ASN A 25 5.62 -7.14 5.86
N LYS A 26 6.48 -7.24 6.88
CA LYS A 26 6.67 -8.49 7.61
C LYS A 26 5.39 -8.90 8.34
N THR A 27 4.69 -7.96 8.95
CA THR A 27 3.41 -8.21 9.61
C THR A 27 2.31 -8.60 8.62
N LEU A 28 2.22 -7.93 7.46
CA LEU A 28 1.17 -8.16 6.48
C LEU A 28 1.42 -9.41 5.62
N PHE A 29 2.60 -9.52 5.05
CA PHE A 29 2.93 -10.48 4.00
C PHE A 29 3.98 -11.54 4.40
N GLY A 30 4.63 -11.38 5.56
CA GLY A 30 5.62 -12.33 6.07
C GLY A 30 7.04 -12.14 5.53
N PHE A 31 7.30 -11.12 4.70
CA PHE A 31 8.63 -10.86 4.15
C PHE A 31 9.05 -9.38 4.25
N SER A 32 10.35 -9.15 4.16
CA SER A 32 10.97 -7.81 4.19
C SER A 32 11.79 -7.55 2.93
N TYR A 33 12.00 -6.27 2.61
CA TYR A 33 12.86 -5.83 1.52
C TYR A 33 14.24 -5.43 2.06
N GLU A 34 15.30 -5.80 1.35
CA GLU A 34 16.64 -5.28 1.63
C GLU A 34 16.68 -3.77 1.35
N TYR A 35 17.49 -3.02 2.10
CA TYR A 35 17.65 -1.57 1.91
C TYR A 35 17.99 -1.23 0.46
N ASP A 36 18.95 -1.94 -0.13
CA ASP A 36 19.41 -1.73 -1.51
C ASP A 36 18.39 -2.20 -2.58
N LYS A 37 17.35 -2.96 -2.19
CA LYS A 37 16.27 -3.44 -3.07
C LYS A 37 14.90 -2.94 -2.63
N SER A 38 14.87 -1.83 -1.88
CA SER A 38 13.64 -1.23 -1.35
C SER A 38 12.94 -0.31 -2.35
N GLU A 39 13.48 -0.12 -3.56
CA GLU A 39 12.97 0.81 -4.56
C GLU A 39 11.48 0.58 -4.85
N ARG A 40 11.07 -0.67 -5.10
CA ARG A 40 9.64 -1.01 -5.33
C ARG A 40 8.75 -0.59 -4.17
N LEU A 41 9.17 -0.89 -2.95
CA LEU A 41 8.45 -0.56 -1.72
C LEU A 41 8.36 0.96 -1.54
N MET A 42 9.48 1.65 -1.73
CA MET A 42 9.58 3.08 -1.58
C MET A 42 8.78 3.82 -2.65
N THR A 43 8.80 3.37 -3.92
CA THR A 43 7.93 3.91 -4.97
C THR A 43 6.46 3.80 -4.60
N THR A 44 6.02 2.67 -4.04
CA THR A 44 4.66 2.48 -3.54
C THR A 44 4.33 3.46 -2.41
N VAL A 45 5.23 3.61 -1.43
CA VAL A 45 5.08 4.58 -0.33
C VAL A 45 4.99 6.02 -0.87
N PHE A 46 5.87 6.42 -1.79
CA PHE A 46 5.85 7.76 -2.38
C PHE A 46 4.58 8.04 -3.18
N LYS A 47 4.11 7.08 -3.98
CA LYS A 47 2.84 7.18 -4.72
C LYS A 47 1.67 7.33 -3.77
N LEU A 48 1.65 6.57 -2.68
CA LEU A 48 0.60 6.64 -1.67
C LEU A 48 0.61 7.98 -0.92
N THR A 49 1.78 8.47 -0.51
CA THR A 49 1.92 9.80 0.11
C THR A 49 1.41 10.89 -0.83
N LYS A 50 1.85 10.86 -2.10
CA LYS A 50 1.39 11.82 -3.11
C LYS A 50 -0.13 11.75 -3.32
N LEU A 51 -0.70 10.55 -3.34
CA LEU A 51 -2.15 10.36 -3.43
C LEU A 51 -2.89 11.05 -2.26
N PHE A 52 -2.40 10.89 -1.03
CA PHE A 52 -2.97 11.56 0.13
C PHE A 52 -2.82 13.08 0.07
N ASP A 53 -1.66 13.58 -0.33
CA ASP A 53 -1.42 15.02 -0.49
C ASP A 53 -2.35 15.61 -1.55
N ASP A 54 -2.52 14.92 -2.67
CA ASP A 54 -3.43 15.34 -3.74
C ASP A 54 -4.88 15.35 -3.21
N ILE A 55 -5.35 14.28 -2.56
CA ILE A 55 -6.70 14.21 -1.97
C ILE A 55 -6.95 15.36 -0.99
N GLN A 56 -5.96 15.69 -0.15
CA GLN A 56 -6.06 16.79 0.81
C GLN A 56 -6.03 18.16 0.13
N GLY A 57 -5.27 18.32 -0.95
CA GLY A 57 -5.14 19.56 -1.71
C GLY A 57 -6.38 19.91 -2.55
N TYR A 58 -7.11 18.91 -3.05
CA TYR A 58 -8.28 19.13 -3.91
C TYR A 58 -9.55 19.38 -3.09
N LYS A 59 -9.89 20.67 -2.91
CA LYS A 59 -11.19 21.11 -2.34
C LYS A 59 -12.41 20.44 -3.02
N LEU A 60 -12.28 20.09 -4.30
CA LEU A 60 -13.32 19.38 -5.04
C LEU A 60 -13.58 17.96 -4.52
N VAL A 61 -12.54 17.24 -4.08
CA VAL A 61 -12.69 15.91 -3.48
C VAL A 61 -13.48 16.02 -2.18
N PHE A 62 -13.15 17.01 -1.35
CA PHE A 62 -13.89 17.30 -0.12
C PHE A 62 -15.36 17.66 -0.40
N LEU A 63 -15.63 18.52 -1.38
CA LEU A 63 -17.00 18.88 -1.78
C LEU A 63 -17.78 17.67 -2.33
N ALA A 64 -17.13 16.81 -3.11
CA ALA A 64 -17.73 15.60 -3.64
C ALA A 64 -17.99 14.53 -2.57
N GLN A 65 -17.20 14.49 -1.48
CA GLN A 65 -17.47 13.65 -0.31
C GLN A 65 -18.63 14.18 0.52
N MET A 66 -18.72 15.50 0.70
CA MET A 66 -19.79 16.15 1.47
C MET A 66 -21.14 16.14 0.74
N PHE A 67 -21.12 16.17 -0.59
CA PHE A 67 -22.33 16.18 -1.42
C PHE A 67 -22.31 15.05 -2.47
N PRO A 68 -22.82 13.84 -2.13
CA PRO A 68 -22.76 12.66 -3.00
C PRO A 68 -23.43 12.87 -4.37
N PHE A 69 -24.42 13.76 -4.48
CA PHE A 69 -25.07 14.07 -5.76
C PHE A 69 -24.12 14.73 -6.78
N LEU A 70 -23.06 15.41 -6.33
CA LEU A 70 -22.06 16.01 -7.22
C LEU A 70 -21.27 14.95 -8.01
N GLN A 71 -21.21 13.71 -7.53
CA GLN A 71 -20.58 12.61 -8.25
C GLN A 71 -21.37 12.17 -9.49
N HIS A 72 -22.66 12.52 -9.59
CA HIS A 72 -23.48 12.21 -10.77
C HIS A 72 -23.18 13.13 -11.96
N PHE A 73 -22.51 14.26 -11.74
CA PHE A 73 -22.07 15.14 -12.83
C PHE A 73 -20.79 14.58 -13.46
N PRO A 74 -20.76 14.31 -14.78
CA PRO A 74 -19.68 13.59 -15.44
C PRO A 74 -18.31 14.27 -15.30
N VAL A 75 -18.27 15.60 -15.28
CA VAL A 75 -17.03 16.37 -15.13
C VAL A 75 -16.50 16.32 -13.69
N ILE A 76 -17.38 16.52 -12.70
CA ILE A 76 -16.98 16.52 -11.29
C ILE A 76 -16.59 15.11 -10.85
N GLY A 77 -17.32 14.08 -11.29
CA GLY A 77 -16.95 12.68 -11.04
C GLY A 77 -15.57 12.32 -11.62
N TYR A 78 -15.25 12.80 -12.83
CA TYR A 78 -13.94 12.55 -13.43
C TYR A 78 -12.79 13.21 -12.66
N TYR A 79 -12.91 14.49 -12.32
CA TYR A 79 -11.86 15.21 -11.59
C TYR A 79 -11.79 14.84 -10.09
N ALA A 80 -12.90 14.48 -9.45
CA ALA A 80 -12.91 14.10 -8.05
C ALA A 80 -12.51 12.63 -7.81
N ARG A 81 -12.74 11.73 -8.78
CA ARG A 81 -12.55 10.27 -8.61
C ARG A 81 -11.65 9.65 -9.68
N GLY A 82 -11.89 9.95 -10.95
CA GLY A 82 -11.20 9.32 -12.08
C GLY A 82 -9.68 9.56 -12.10
N GLN A 83 -9.22 10.70 -11.59
CA GLN A 83 -7.77 11.00 -11.54
C GLN A 83 -6.99 10.11 -10.55
N PHE A 84 -7.66 9.58 -9.52
CA PHE A 84 -7.04 8.73 -8.50
C PHE A 84 -7.15 7.25 -8.81
N GLU A 85 -8.11 6.87 -9.66
CA GLU A 85 -8.43 5.49 -9.98
C GLU A 85 -7.22 4.72 -10.53
N LYS A 86 -6.46 5.34 -11.45
CA LYS A 86 -5.24 4.73 -12.00
C LYS A 86 -4.18 4.42 -10.94
N VAL A 87 -3.95 5.36 -10.01
CA VAL A 87 -2.96 5.18 -8.94
C VAL A 87 -3.43 4.10 -7.96
N LEU A 88 -4.74 4.08 -7.63
CA LEU A 88 -5.33 3.06 -6.79
C LEU A 88 -5.26 1.67 -7.43
N ASP A 89 -5.45 1.57 -8.74
CA ASP A 89 -5.37 0.29 -9.43
C ASP A 89 -3.94 -0.24 -9.49
N GLU A 90 -2.93 0.60 -9.74
CA GLU A 90 -1.53 0.20 -9.62
C GLU A 90 -1.17 -0.28 -8.19
N LEU A 91 -1.69 0.39 -7.16
CA LEU A 91 -1.50 -0.02 -5.76
C LEU A 91 -2.15 -1.38 -5.48
N LYS A 92 -3.36 -1.62 -5.98
CA LYS A 92 -4.05 -2.91 -5.83
C LYS A 92 -3.30 -4.04 -6.51
N GLU A 93 -2.78 -3.83 -7.71
CA GLU A 93 -1.99 -4.87 -8.40
C GLU A 93 -0.72 -5.21 -7.61
N ASN A 94 0.01 -4.22 -7.10
CA ASN A 94 1.18 -4.46 -6.24
C ASN A 94 0.82 -5.29 -4.98
N ILE A 95 -0.32 -4.97 -4.34
CA ILE A 95 -0.81 -5.73 -3.19
C ILE A 95 -1.18 -7.17 -3.59
N ARG A 96 -1.82 -7.38 -4.76
CA ARG A 96 -2.13 -8.74 -5.25
C ARG A 96 -0.87 -9.56 -5.46
N ASP A 97 0.17 -8.97 -6.05
CA ASP A 97 1.45 -9.65 -6.25
C ASP A 97 2.10 -10.02 -4.92
N ASP A 98 2.05 -9.14 -3.92
CA ASP A 98 2.58 -9.41 -2.59
C ASP A 98 1.77 -10.47 -1.83
N VAL A 99 0.44 -10.47 -1.98
CA VAL A 99 -0.45 -11.54 -1.47
C VAL A 99 -0.10 -12.88 -2.13
N LYS A 100 0.03 -12.91 -3.46
CA LYS A 100 0.38 -14.13 -4.18
C LYS A 100 1.70 -14.70 -3.69
N ARG A 101 2.72 -13.85 -3.56
CA ARG A 101 4.04 -14.23 -3.02
C ARG A 101 3.95 -14.76 -1.59
N SER A 102 3.11 -14.16 -0.75
CA SER A 102 2.89 -14.59 0.64
C SER A 102 2.22 -15.97 0.74
N LEU A 103 1.37 -16.30 -0.25
CA LEU A 103 0.61 -17.55 -0.29
C LEU A 103 1.30 -18.66 -1.10
N GLU A 104 2.32 -18.36 -1.92
CA GLU A 104 3.02 -19.34 -2.77
C GLU A 104 3.55 -20.56 -2.01
N SER A 105 3.99 -20.38 -0.77
CA SER A 105 4.52 -21.44 0.09
C SER A 105 3.61 -21.81 1.27
N TYR A 106 2.39 -21.28 1.33
CA TYR A 106 1.49 -21.45 2.47
C TYR A 106 0.41 -22.50 2.19
N THR A 107 0.14 -23.35 3.18
CA THR A 107 -1.03 -24.25 3.18
C THR A 107 -1.94 -23.99 4.37
N VAL A 108 -3.25 -24.24 4.20
CA VAL A 108 -4.29 -23.92 5.20
C VAL A 108 -4.11 -24.69 6.52
N ASP A 109 -3.40 -25.82 6.48
CA ASP A 109 -3.11 -26.65 7.66
C ASP A 109 -1.96 -26.12 8.52
N GLN A 110 -1.18 -25.16 8.01
CA GLN A 110 -0.05 -24.56 8.72
C GLN A 110 -0.48 -23.36 9.56
N GLU A 111 0.22 -23.15 10.67
CA GLU A 111 0.05 -21.94 11.48
C GLU A 111 0.46 -20.70 10.67
N PRO A 112 -0.39 -19.66 10.56
CA PRO A 112 -0.09 -18.49 9.75
C PRO A 112 1.00 -17.63 10.39
N GLU A 113 2.01 -17.27 9.61
CA GLU A 113 3.14 -16.43 10.05
C GLU A 113 2.88 -14.93 9.83
N CYS A 114 1.89 -14.58 9.02
CA CYS A 114 1.53 -13.20 8.70
C CYS A 114 0.01 -13.01 8.54
N PHE A 115 -0.41 -11.74 8.47
CA PHE A 115 -1.82 -11.39 8.39
C PHE A 115 -2.51 -11.97 7.15
N VAL A 116 -1.88 -11.93 5.97
CA VAL A 116 -2.48 -12.45 4.73
C VAL A 116 -2.80 -13.94 4.85
N GLN A 117 -1.91 -14.73 5.42
CA GLN A 117 -2.13 -16.17 5.64
C GLN A 117 -3.26 -16.41 6.63
N ALA A 118 -3.26 -15.70 7.77
CA ALA A 118 -4.31 -15.81 8.78
C ALA A 118 -5.69 -15.40 8.24
N TYR A 119 -5.73 -14.33 7.44
CA TYR A 119 -6.93 -13.86 6.77
C TYR A 119 -7.42 -14.90 5.75
N TYR A 120 -6.52 -15.42 4.91
CA TYR A 120 -6.85 -16.44 3.92
C TYR A 120 -7.43 -17.69 4.57
N GLN A 121 -6.78 -18.22 5.62
CA GLN A 121 -7.24 -19.37 6.39
C GLN A 121 -8.63 -19.15 6.99
N ARG A 122 -8.88 -17.98 7.58
CA ARG A 122 -10.18 -17.63 8.16
C ARG A 122 -11.28 -17.49 7.10
N MET A 123 -10.95 -17.01 5.90
CA MET A 123 -11.94 -16.89 4.82
C MET A 123 -12.36 -18.24 4.25
N GLN A 124 -11.50 -19.27 4.25
CA GLN A 124 -11.89 -20.63 3.84
C GLN A 124 -12.99 -21.25 4.72
N THR A 125 -13.11 -20.79 5.96
CA THR A 125 -14.07 -21.30 6.95
C THR A 125 -15.24 -20.34 7.18
N ASN A 126 -15.35 -19.27 6.40
CA ASN A 126 -16.38 -18.24 6.58
C ASN A 126 -17.69 -18.66 5.88
N PRO A 127 -18.78 -18.92 6.64
CA PRO A 127 -20.05 -19.36 6.07
C PRO A 127 -20.80 -18.27 5.28
N ASN A 128 -20.34 -17.01 5.32
CA ASN A 128 -20.97 -15.90 4.60
C ASN A 128 -20.37 -15.64 3.21
N LEU A 129 -19.52 -16.53 2.72
CA LEU A 129 -18.88 -16.45 1.39
C LEU A 129 -19.48 -17.42 0.36
N GLU A 130 -20.62 -18.07 0.68
CA GLU A 130 -21.45 -18.82 -0.28
C GLU A 130 -22.36 -17.90 -1.12
#